data_AF-A0A1L3Q072-F1
#
_entry.id   AF-A0A1L3Q072-F1
#
_cell.length_a   1.000
_cell.length_b   1.000
_cell.length_c   1.000
_cell.angle_alpha   90.00
_cell.angle_beta   90.00
_cell.angle_gamma   90.00
#
_symmetry.space_group_name_H-M   'P 1'
#
loop_
_entity.id
_entity.type
_entity.pdbx_description
1 polymer ?
#
loop_
_entity_poly.entity_id
_entity_poly.type
_entity_poly.pdbx_seq_one_letter_code
_entity_poly.pdbx_strand_id
1 'polypeptide(L)'
;MRRAIYEIYNKNGKWTWRLRSDEDILAYSGKMFSLSSEAWGEVDRVRAMASKLAGVDAYREVPLNEVPSMEVAHADAEDWQLSFCSGNTLACSAKHFELSEEAEKMRQSLLMDMMGAEKSFVMDESDDLLTIKVGERSPLKCFKCFLKRGIKHRDLLEMTDIRIDVVGIRGKSSTVSRLSEILIRRGYNTLAKVTGNRPHLIINGYAIPIERLGPNVMLYENIHGYKEFVPVIESYTPDERQDVVIIENQAITEYTTRMVNEIFVKPRIIVITNVRQDHLSTLGRDKREIARSFARSVPRNTVVINCEQNPVLQDYIKKEIEKRGATAINVEIPETHRGLLGAETVYGLNYVLAEIGSDPIPDEELDSYLQSMQPRWLELESGVLFNAAEVNDVESTEMIRQQLAGKEKILPFVYLRDERRGRSYSFVKYLNHLFEKDYIDEVFMGGRTTKAFARNIRAPTRQFSAEADPAEVLDEMVGIGLPVILMGNTVDEFMRQMEIEISKRVVTGDNVHYSPEVDTLEKVGSINFNY
;
A
#
# COMPACT_ATOMS: atom_id res chain seq x y z
N MET A 1 -8.99 0.90 5.51
CA MET A 1 -8.03 0.48 6.56
C MET A 1 -7.45 1.78 7.06
N ARG A 2 -7.68 2.19 8.32
CA ARG A 2 -7.22 3.48 8.88
C ARG A 2 -5.68 3.54 8.94
N ARG A 3 -5.04 3.58 7.78
CA ARG A 3 -3.60 3.57 7.56
C ARG A 3 -3.25 4.99 7.20
N ALA A 4 -2.50 5.63 8.10
CA ALA A 4 -1.94 6.92 7.79
C ALA A 4 -0.94 6.79 6.62
N ILE A 5 -1.05 7.69 5.65
CA ILE A 5 -0.19 7.79 4.47
C ILE A 5 0.24 9.24 4.35
N TYR A 6 1.53 9.47 4.13
CA TYR A 6 2.02 10.77 3.71
C TYR A 6 1.73 10.94 2.23
N GLU A 7 0.74 11.77 1.91
CA GLU A 7 0.46 12.22 0.56
C GLU A 7 1.36 13.40 0.23
N ILE A 8 2.28 13.22 -0.71
CA ILE A 8 3.11 14.28 -1.28
C ILE A 8 2.48 14.70 -2.60
N TYR A 9 2.14 15.99 -2.70
CA TYR A 9 1.32 16.48 -3.80
C TYR A 9 1.73 17.88 -4.23
N ASN A 10 1.39 18.22 -5.46
CA ASN A 10 1.58 19.56 -5.98
C ASN A 10 0.37 20.43 -5.63
N LYS A 11 0.65 21.63 -5.16
CA LYS A 11 -0.33 22.69 -4.88
C LYS A 11 0.17 23.97 -5.55
N ASN A 12 -0.49 24.37 -6.63
CA ASN A 12 -0.20 25.61 -7.37
C ASN A 12 1.27 25.73 -7.83
N GLY A 13 1.84 24.65 -8.38
CA GLY A 13 3.21 24.61 -8.91
C GLY A 13 4.30 24.44 -7.85
N LYS A 14 3.92 24.19 -6.58
CA LYS A 14 4.84 23.88 -5.49
C LYS A 14 4.47 22.57 -4.84
N TRP A 15 5.43 21.88 -4.27
CA TRP A 15 5.24 20.61 -3.60
C TRP A 15 4.97 20.79 -2.11
N THR A 16 4.07 20.00 -1.56
CA THR A 16 3.83 19.94 -0.12
C THR A 16 3.42 18.53 0.27
N TRP A 17 3.18 18.30 1.55
CA TRP A 17 2.76 17.00 2.04
C TRP A 17 1.66 17.14 3.09
N ARG A 18 0.83 16.10 3.17
CA ARG A 18 -0.13 15.90 4.27
C ARG A 18 -0.12 14.45 4.73
N LEU A 19 -0.21 14.23 6.03
CA LEU A 19 -0.48 12.93 6.60
C LEU A 19 -1.99 12.74 6.63
N ARG A 20 -2.49 11.76 5.89
CA ARG A 20 -3.91 11.45 5.79
C ARG A 20 -4.16 10.02 6.21
N SER A 21 -5.21 9.79 6.97
CA SER A 21 -5.83 8.47 7.11
C SER A 21 -7.12 8.48 6.30
N ASP A 22 -7.52 7.40 5.61
CA ASP A 22 -8.73 7.25 4.75
C ASP A 22 -9.62 8.52 4.58
N GLU A 23 -10.25 8.99 5.65
CA GLU A 23 -11.20 10.11 5.66
C GLU A 23 -10.66 11.44 6.25
N ASP A 24 -9.62 11.41 7.07
CA ASP A 24 -9.11 12.55 7.85
C ASP A 24 -7.70 12.97 7.43
N ILE A 25 -7.48 14.28 7.30
CA ILE A 25 -6.13 14.82 7.36
C ILE A 25 -5.72 14.82 8.83
N LEU A 26 -4.64 14.13 9.16
CA LEU A 26 -4.10 14.05 10.51
C LEU A 26 -3.11 15.17 10.77
N ALA A 27 -2.25 15.46 9.79
CA ALA A 27 -1.29 16.55 9.85
C ALA A 27 -0.96 17.06 8.44
N TYR A 28 -0.42 18.28 8.34
CA TYR A 28 0.02 18.85 7.07
C TYR A 28 1.29 19.67 7.24
N SER A 29 2.04 19.83 6.15
CA SER A 29 3.25 20.64 6.09
C SER A 29 2.94 22.12 6.28
N GLY A 30 3.69 22.79 7.16
CA GLY A 30 3.72 24.26 7.24
C GLY A 30 4.50 24.92 6.10
N LYS A 31 5.13 24.11 5.23
CA LYS A 31 6.01 24.57 4.14
C LYS A 31 5.54 24.12 2.76
N MET A 32 5.96 24.88 1.76
CA MET A 32 5.89 24.51 0.36
C MET A 32 7.30 24.46 -0.23
N PHE A 33 7.52 23.50 -1.11
CA PHE A 33 8.82 23.14 -1.69
C PHE A 33 8.80 23.36 -3.20
N SER A 34 9.98 23.57 -3.78
CA SER A 34 10.08 23.75 -5.23
C SER A 34 10.11 22.42 -5.96
N LEU A 35 10.63 21.37 -5.32
CA LEU A 35 10.78 20.03 -5.87
C LEU A 35 10.06 18.97 -5.02
N SER A 36 9.57 17.92 -5.67
CA SER A 36 8.95 16.77 -4.97
C SER A 36 9.92 16.04 -4.05
N SER A 37 11.20 15.96 -4.41
CA SER A 37 12.25 15.36 -3.59
C SER A 37 12.52 16.13 -2.29
N GLU A 38 12.35 17.46 -2.29
CA GLU A 38 12.47 18.28 -1.08
C GLU A 38 11.31 18.00 -0.11
N ALA A 39 10.08 17.92 -0.63
CA ALA A 39 8.92 17.53 0.17
C ALA A 39 9.06 16.09 0.70
N TRP A 40 9.59 15.18 -0.13
CA TRP A 40 9.90 13.81 0.27
C TRP A 40 10.91 13.76 1.41
N GLY A 41 12.02 14.51 1.31
CA GLY A 41 13.03 14.60 2.36
C GLY A 41 12.51 15.27 3.63
N GLU A 42 11.58 16.22 3.52
CA GLU A 42 10.93 16.81 4.70
C GLU A 42 10.13 15.77 5.48
N VAL A 43 9.42 14.85 4.81
CA VAL A 43 8.72 13.76 5.50
C VAL A 43 9.68 12.88 6.30
N ASP A 44 10.89 12.62 5.81
CA ASP A 44 11.90 11.87 6.58
C ASP A 44 12.34 12.64 7.84
N ARG A 45 12.53 13.96 7.73
CA ARG A 45 12.81 14.82 8.89
C ARG A 45 11.67 14.80 9.91
N VAL A 46 10.43 14.88 9.45
CA VAL A 46 9.23 14.84 10.30
C VAL A 46 9.14 13.51 11.06
N ARG A 47 9.40 12.38 10.39
CA ARG A 47 9.46 11.04 11.02
C ARG A 47 10.56 10.94 12.07
N ALA A 48 11.76 11.44 11.78
CA ALA A 48 12.87 11.46 12.73
C ALA A 48 12.56 12.33 13.97
N MET A 49 11.87 13.46 13.79
CA MET A 49 11.41 14.27 14.93
C MET A 49 10.32 13.57 15.73
N ALA A 50 9.36 12.93 15.06
CA ALA A 50 8.33 12.14 15.73
C ALA A 50 8.95 11.01 16.57
N SER A 51 9.98 10.34 16.03
CA SER A 51 10.78 9.35 16.75
C SER A 51 11.38 9.92 18.03
N LYS A 52 12.09 11.05 17.93
CA LYS A 52 12.72 11.70 19.07
C LYS A 52 11.71 12.18 20.13
N LEU A 53 10.54 12.66 19.71
CA LEU A 53 9.44 13.09 20.59
C LEU A 53 8.72 11.93 21.26
N ALA A 54 8.60 10.79 20.58
CA ALA A 54 8.07 9.55 21.14
C ALA A 54 9.09 8.84 22.07
N GLY A 55 10.34 9.32 22.11
CA GLY A 55 11.40 8.71 22.91
C GLY A 55 11.90 7.39 22.33
N VAL A 56 11.76 7.20 21.02
CA VAL A 56 12.17 6.01 20.28
C VAL A 56 13.34 6.32 19.34
N ASP A 57 14.15 5.30 19.06
CA ASP A 57 15.41 5.30 18.33
C ASP A 57 15.26 4.70 16.93
N ALA A 58 14.44 5.38 16.10
CA ALA A 58 14.18 5.13 14.69
C ALA A 58 14.73 6.28 13.81
N TYR A 59 14.85 6.06 12.48
CA TYR A 59 15.27 7.09 11.51
C TYR A 59 16.64 7.74 11.81
N ARG A 60 17.59 7.00 12.39
CA ARG A 60 18.91 7.50 12.83
C ARG A 60 19.76 8.09 11.71
N GLU A 61 19.51 7.67 10.48
CA GLU A 61 20.19 8.15 9.28
C GLU A 61 19.80 9.60 8.93
N VAL A 62 18.73 10.13 9.52
CA VAL A 62 18.22 11.48 9.27
C VAL A 62 18.73 12.44 10.35
N PRO A 63 19.67 13.35 10.03
CA PRO A 63 20.20 14.28 11.03
C PRO A 63 19.16 15.32 11.45
N LEU A 64 19.02 15.51 12.76
CA LEU A 64 18.24 16.59 13.36
C LEU A 64 19.18 17.64 13.94
N ASN A 65 19.22 18.82 13.32
CA ASN A 65 20.11 19.91 13.73
C ASN A 65 19.61 20.65 14.98
N GLU A 66 18.34 20.50 15.33
CA GLU A 66 17.72 21.18 16.47
C GLU A 66 16.92 20.19 17.33
N VAL A 67 16.55 20.63 18.53
CA VAL A 67 15.72 19.83 19.44
C VAL A 67 14.27 19.96 18.99
N PRO A 68 13.60 18.88 18.57
CA PRO A 68 12.21 18.96 18.19
C PRO A 68 11.33 19.23 19.42
N SER A 69 10.31 20.07 19.24
CA SER A 69 9.21 20.24 20.18
C SER A 69 7.89 19.97 19.49
N MET A 70 6.92 19.53 20.28
CA MET A 70 5.52 19.42 19.86
C MET A 70 4.71 20.20 20.88
N GLU A 71 4.22 21.35 20.46
CA GLU A 71 3.57 22.32 21.34
C GLU A 71 2.09 22.39 21.02
N VAL A 72 1.27 22.53 22.06
CA VAL A 72 -0.13 22.87 21.91
C VAL A 72 -0.21 24.38 21.69
N ALA A 73 -0.42 24.80 20.46
CA ALA A 73 -0.51 26.21 20.06
C ALA A 73 -1.98 26.68 20.11
N HIS A 74 -2.19 27.92 20.59
CA HIS A 74 -3.48 28.61 20.53
C HIS A 74 -3.69 29.19 19.13
N ALA A 75 -4.65 28.65 18.37
CA ALA A 75 -4.96 29.17 17.03
C ALA A 75 -5.83 30.44 17.09
N ASP A 76 -6.72 30.51 18.08
CA ASP A 76 -7.44 31.68 18.60
C ASP A 76 -8.05 31.24 19.95
N ALA A 77 -8.54 32.13 20.80
CA ALA A 77 -8.71 31.89 22.25
C ALA A 77 -9.62 30.71 22.72
N GLU A 78 -10.19 29.91 21.80
CA GLU A 78 -11.03 28.73 22.07
C GLU A 78 -10.55 27.45 21.32
N ASP A 79 -9.50 27.51 20.50
CA ASP A 79 -9.03 26.39 19.65
C ASP A 79 -7.53 26.08 19.82
N TRP A 80 -7.21 24.82 20.10
CA TRP A 80 -5.84 24.31 20.24
C TRP A 80 -5.40 23.43 19.07
N GLN A 81 -4.14 23.52 18.65
CA GLN A 81 -3.54 22.70 17.58
C GLN A 81 -2.16 22.19 17.99
N LEU A 82 -1.76 21.00 17.53
CA LEU A 82 -0.40 20.48 17.75
C LEU A 82 0.53 21.00 16.65
N SER A 83 1.53 21.78 17.03
CA SER A 83 2.57 22.29 16.14
C SER A 83 3.88 21.55 16.36
N PHE A 84 4.44 20.99 15.29
CA PHE A 84 5.75 20.35 15.29
C PHE A 84 6.81 21.34 14.87
N CYS A 85 7.74 21.61 15.76
CA CYS A 85 8.73 22.66 15.59
C CYS A 85 10.15 22.11 15.67
N SER A 86 10.99 22.68 14.82
CA SER A 86 12.46 22.61 14.87
C SER A 86 12.91 23.98 14.43
N GLY A 87 13.07 24.89 15.40
CA GLY A 87 13.32 26.31 15.17
C GLY A 87 12.13 27.09 14.59
N ASN A 88 11.45 26.52 13.59
CA ASN A 88 10.23 26.99 12.93
C ASN A 88 9.18 25.86 12.84
N THR A 89 7.92 26.21 12.56
CA THR A 89 6.83 25.24 12.35
C THR A 89 7.06 24.42 11.08
N LEU A 90 7.09 23.09 11.23
CA LEU A 90 7.25 22.13 10.15
C LEU A 90 5.94 21.47 9.76
N ALA A 91 5.12 21.15 10.76
CA ALA A 91 3.85 20.48 10.58
C ALA A 91 2.85 20.93 11.63
N CYS A 92 1.57 20.86 11.27
CA CYS A 92 0.46 21.11 12.17
C CYS A 92 -0.54 19.96 12.14
N SER A 93 -1.16 19.62 13.27
CA SER A 93 -2.30 18.69 13.28
C SER A 93 -3.48 19.32 12.54
N ALA A 94 -4.22 18.55 11.74
CA ALA A 94 -5.41 19.11 11.08
C ALA A 94 -6.60 19.21 12.05
N LYS A 95 -6.61 18.41 13.13
CA LYS A 95 -7.61 18.53 14.18
C LYS A 95 -7.29 19.72 15.10
N HIS A 96 -8.33 20.49 15.41
CA HIS A 96 -8.39 21.48 16.47
C HIS A 96 -9.09 20.85 17.69
N PHE A 97 -8.67 21.24 18.88
CA PHE A 97 -9.20 20.70 20.14
C PHE A 97 -9.74 21.83 21.00
N GLU A 98 -10.93 21.60 21.60
CA GLU A 98 -11.51 22.50 22.58
C GLU A 98 -10.69 22.48 23.89
N LEU A 99 -10.12 21.32 24.24
CA LEU A 99 -9.35 21.10 25.47
C LEU A 99 -7.91 20.64 25.20
N SER A 100 -6.94 21.21 25.92
CA SER A 100 -5.52 20.84 25.77
C SER A 100 -5.21 19.40 26.20
N GLU A 101 -5.96 18.83 27.15
CA GLU A 101 -5.80 17.43 27.56
C GLU A 101 -6.16 16.42 26.45
N GLU A 102 -7.08 16.78 25.56
CA GLU A 102 -7.47 15.95 24.41
C GLU A 102 -6.40 15.98 23.33
N ALA A 103 -5.80 17.16 23.11
CA ALA A 103 -4.64 17.30 22.23
C ALA A 103 -3.46 16.43 22.72
N GLU A 104 -3.22 16.39 24.03
CA GLU A 104 -2.15 15.58 24.62
C GLU A 104 -2.43 14.07 24.52
N LYS A 105 -3.69 13.64 24.67
CA LYS A 105 -4.09 12.24 24.44
C LYS A 105 -3.90 11.81 22.98
N MET A 106 -4.23 12.67 22.02
CA MET A 106 -4.03 12.37 20.59
C MET A 106 -2.55 12.35 20.20
N ARG A 107 -1.70 13.07 20.92
CA ARG A 107 -0.26 13.21 20.66
C ARG A 107 0.43 11.87 20.39
N GLN A 108 0.21 10.88 21.27
CA GLN A 108 0.89 9.58 21.15
C GLN A 108 0.47 8.82 19.90
N SER A 109 -0.84 8.77 19.60
CA SER A 109 -1.34 8.11 18.40
C SER A 109 -0.83 8.80 17.14
N LEU A 110 -0.81 10.13 17.12
CA LEU A 110 -0.33 10.90 15.97
C LEU A 110 1.17 10.66 15.73
N LEU A 111 2.00 10.63 16.78
CA LEU A 111 3.43 10.32 16.67
C LEU A 111 3.65 8.93 16.07
N MET A 112 2.90 7.91 16.51
CA MET A 112 2.99 6.56 15.96
C MET A 112 2.58 6.50 14.48
N ASP A 113 1.48 7.15 14.13
CA ASP A 113 1.00 7.21 12.75
C ASP A 113 2.00 7.97 11.85
N MET A 114 2.60 9.05 12.34
CA MET A 114 3.68 9.77 11.64
C MET A 114 4.91 8.92 11.41
N MET A 115 5.38 8.15 12.41
CA MET A 115 6.56 7.30 12.24
C MET A 115 6.32 6.14 11.26
N GLY A 116 5.16 5.50 11.32
CA GLY A 116 4.91 4.26 10.59
C GLY A 116 4.24 4.41 9.22
N ALA A 117 3.65 5.56 8.92
CA ALA A 117 2.94 5.82 7.65
C ALA A 117 3.83 5.58 6.44
N GLU A 118 3.29 5.19 5.29
CA GLU A 118 4.03 5.08 4.02
C GLU A 118 4.00 6.43 3.28
N LYS A 119 4.99 6.73 2.43
CA LYS A 119 4.89 7.88 1.51
C LYS A 119 4.21 7.46 0.21
N SER A 120 3.32 8.32 -0.26
CA SER A 120 2.66 8.18 -1.55
C SER A 120 2.62 9.52 -2.26
N PHE A 121 2.78 9.51 -3.57
CA PHE A 121 2.55 10.70 -4.37
C PHE A 121 1.09 10.78 -4.80
N VAL A 122 0.50 11.97 -4.67
CA VAL A 122 -0.78 12.31 -5.30
C VAL A 122 -0.46 13.21 -6.47
N MET A 123 -0.72 12.69 -7.67
CA MET A 123 -0.44 13.35 -8.95
C MET A 123 -1.76 13.76 -9.59
N ASP A 124 -1.85 14.99 -10.08
CA ASP A 124 -2.93 15.48 -10.93
C ASP A 124 -2.50 15.53 -12.41
N GLU A 125 -3.47 15.49 -13.34
CA GLU A 125 -3.22 15.62 -14.79
C GLU A 125 -2.63 16.98 -15.16
N SER A 126 -2.81 17.99 -14.29
CA SER A 126 -2.30 19.36 -14.46
C SER A 126 -0.87 19.55 -13.94
N ASP A 127 -0.31 18.56 -13.25
CA ASP A 127 1.06 18.63 -12.77
C ASP A 127 2.01 18.47 -13.97
N ASP A 128 2.86 19.47 -14.20
CA ASP A 128 3.99 19.42 -15.17
C ASP A 128 5.06 18.40 -14.71
N LEU A 129 4.65 17.17 -14.43
CA LEU A 129 5.50 16.02 -14.21
C LEU A 129 5.86 15.42 -15.57
N LEU A 130 7.05 14.84 -15.67
CA LEU A 130 7.51 14.14 -16.87
C LEU A 130 6.63 12.90 -17.13
N THR A 131 5.48 13.04 -17.78
CA THR A 131 4.59 11.91 -18.02
C THR A 131 5.12 11.01 -19.13
N ILE A 132 5.24 9.71 -18.84
CA ILE A 132 5.71 8.72 -19.82
C ILE A 132 4.52 8.14 -20.58
N LYS A 133 4.42 8.40 -21.88
CA LYS A 133 3.46 7.74 -22.77
C LYS A 133 3.98 6.41 -23.28
N VAL A 134 3.42 5.32 -22.78
CA VAL A 134 3.81 3.98 -23.22
C VAL A 134 2.97 3.55 -24.42
N GLY A 135 3.53 3.62 -25.64
CA GLY A 135 2.89 3.04 -26.84
C GLY A 135 3.10 3.75 -28.19
N GLU A 136 3.68 4.95 -28.22
CA GLU A 136 3.77 5.75 -29.46
C GLU A 136 4.89 5.32 -30.43
N ARG A 137 4.88 4.10 -31.00
CA ARG A 137 5.68 3.80 -32.23
C ARG A 137 5.00 2.80 -33.16
N SER A 138 4.95 3.14 -34.46
CA SER A 138 4.28 2.34 -35.48
C SER A 138 4.94 0.97 -35.76
N PRO A 139 4.17 -0.05 -36.19
CA PRO A 139 4.65 -1.45 -36.33
C PRO A 139 5.79 -1.64 -37.33
N LEU A 140 5.89 -0.80 -38.37
CA LEU A 140 6.79 -1.03 -39.51
C LEU A 140 8.27 -0.65 -39.27
N LYS A 141 8.61 0.01 -38.16
CA LYS A 141 10.02 0.31 -37.78
C LYS A 141 10.65 -0.74 -36.84
N CYS A 142 9.95 -1.85 -36.56
CA CYS A 142 10.22 -2.68 -35.39
C CYS A 142 11.41 -3.68 -35.54
N PHE A 143 11.72 -4.23 -36.71
CA PHE A 143 12.63 -5.39 -36.78
C PHE A 143 14.12 -5.09 -36.51
N LYS A 144 14.70 -4.03 -37.11
CA LYS A 144 16.08 -3.57 -36.81
C LYS A 144 16.19 -2.89 -35.44
N CYS A 145 15.11 -2.26 -34.98
CA CYS A 145 15.05 -1.70 -33.62
C CYS A 145 14.99 -2.80 -32.56
N PHE A 146 14.35 -3.94 -32.81
CA PHE A 146 14.21 -5.05 -31.88
C PHE A 146 15.57 -5.69 -31.53
N LEU A 147 16.42 -5.94 -32.53
CA LEU A 147 17.77 -6.48 -32.33
C LEU A 147 18.71 -5.48 -31.60
N LYS A 148 18.68 -4.20 -31.97
CA LYS A 148 19.48 -3.16 -31.28
C LYS A 148 18.91 -2.80 -29.89
N ARG A 149 17.60 -2.97 -29.67
CA ARG A 149 16.94 -2.78 -28.36
C ARG A 149 17.44 -3.81 -27.37
N GLY A 150 17.60 -5.07 -27.76
CA GLY A 150 18.13 -6.12 -26.89
C GLY A 150 19.58 -5.89 -26.44
N ILE A 151 20.40 -5.25 -27.28
CA ILE A 151 21.78 -4.85 -26.93
C ILE A 151 21.76 -3.65 -25.98
N LYS A 152 21.10 -2.54 -26.36
CA LYS A 152 20.98 -1.36 -25.50
C LYS A 152 20.35 -1.65 -24.14
N HIS A 153 19.34 -2.51 -24.11
CA HIS A 153 18.71 -2.96 -22.85
C HIS A 153 19.68 -3.73 -21.98
N ARG A 154 20.57 -4.54 -22.56
CA ARG A 154 21.59 -5.26 -21.82
C ARG A 154 22.65 -4.32 -21.26
N ASP A 155 23.09 -3.35 -22.05
CA ASP A 155 24.04 -2.32 -21.61
C ASP A 155 23.46 -1.54 -20.40
N LEU A 156 22.16 -1.19 -20.45
CA LEU A 156 21.46 -0.55 -19.33
C LEU A 156 21.31 -1.45 -18.09
N LEU A 157 21.22 -2.77 -18.27
CA LEU A 157 21.23 -3.68 -17.13
C LEU A 157 22.62 -3.77 -16.51
N GLU A 158 23.68 -3.67 -17.30
CA GLU A 158 25.07 -3.64 -16.82
C GLU A 158 25.39 -2.36 -16.04
N MET A 159 24.68 -1.25 -16.33
CA MET A 159 24.72 0.02 -15.59
C MET A 159 24.03 -0.02 -14.22
N THR A 160 23.42 -1.14 -13.83
CA THR A 160 22.70 -1.23 -12.54
C THR A 160 23.36 -2.28 -11.66
N ASP A 161 23.82 -1.88 -10.48
CA ASP A 161 24.53 -2.78 -9.55
C ASP A 161 23.58 -3.81 -8.95
N ILE A 162 22.40 -3.34 -8.51
CA ILE A 162 21.43 -4.15 -7.77
C ILE A 162 20.08 -4.05 -8.46
N ARG A 163 19.50 -5.20 -8.76
CA ARG A 163 18.14 -5.31 -9.31
C ARG A 163 17.30 -6.22 -8.43
N ILE A 164 16.23 -5.66 -7.89
CA ILE A 164 15.29 -6.30 -6.96
C ILE A 164 13.94 -6.42 -7.65
N ASP A 165 13.43 -7.63 -7.77
CA ASP A 165 12.09 -7.89 -8.30
C ASP A 165 11.17 -8.32 -7.16
N VAL A 166 10.03 -7.64 -7.00
CA VAL A 166 9.06 -7.90 -5.93
C VAL A 166 7.82 -8.57 -6.54
N VAL A 167 7.61 -9.83 -6.19
CA VAL A 167 6.51 -10.68 -6.66
C VAL A 167 5.64 -11.14 -5.50
N GLY A 168 4.40 -11.56 -5.79
CA GLY A 168 3.46 -12.09 -4.80
C GLY A 168 2.04 -11.57 -4.98
N ILE A 169 1.14 -11.95 -4.07
CA ILE A 169 -0.27 -11.58 -4.18
C ILE A 169 -0.54 -10.23 -3.49
N ARG A 170 -0.21 -10.09 -2.20
CA ARG A 170 -0.40 -8.88 -1.39
C ARG A 170 0.93 -8.24 -0.95
N GLY A 171 0.91 -6.95 -0.65
CA GLY A 171 2.06 -6.24 -0.04
C GLY A 171 3.19 -5.84 -0.98
N LYS A 172 3.06 -6.03 -2.30
CA LYS A 172 4.12 -5.72 -3.27
C LYS A 172 4.45 -4.22 -3.33
N SER A 173 3.46 -3.37 -3.61
CA SER A 173 3.67 -1.92 -3.74
C SER A 173 4.28 -1.33 -2.46
N SER A 174 3.72 -1.65 -1.27
CA SER A 174 4.28 -1.19 0.00
C SER A 174 5.71 -1.70 0.26
N THR A 175 6.04 -2.92 -0.15
CA THR A 175 7.43 -3.43 -0.06
C THR A 175 8.36 -2.61 -0.96
N VAL A 176 7.94 -2.33 -2.20
CA VAL A 176 8.72 -1.53 -3.17
C VAL A 176 8.93 -0.10 -2.65
N SER A 177 7.88 0.56 -2.19
CA SER A 177 7.96 1.92 -1.64
C SER A 177 8.88 1.98 -0.43
N ARG A 178 8.72 1.06 0.54
CA ARG A 178 9.55 1.06 1.77
C ARG A 178 11.01 0.74 1.50
N LEU A 179 11.30 -0.25 0.65
CA LEU A 179 12.69 -0.50 0.22
C LEU A 179 13.28 0.75 -0.43
N SER A 180 12.53 1.42 -1.31
CA SER A 180 12.98 2.67 -1.94
C SER A 180 13.25 3.77 -0.92
N GLU A 181 12.32 4.00 0.02
CA GLU A 181 12.47 4.98 1.10
C GLU A 181 13.71 4.73 1.96
N ILE A 182 13.97 3.47 2.36
CA ILE A 182 15.14 3.11 3.18
C ILE A 182 16.44 3.31 2.39
N LEU A 183 16.50 2.84 1.15
CA LEU A 183 17.70 2.90 0.33
C LEU A 183 18.08 4.35 -0.03
N ILE A 184 17.09 5.18 -0.36
CA ILE A 184 17.32 6.61 -0.60
C ILE A 184 17.89 7.29 0.66
N ARG A 185 17.32 7.03 1.85
CA ARG A 185 17.84 7.58 3.12
C ARG A 185 19.27 7.15 3.41
N ARG A 186 19.66 5.96 2.94
CA ARG A 186 21.01 5.38 3.11
C ARG A 186 21.98 5.73 1.97
N GLY A 187 21.58 6.63 1.07
CA GLY A 187 22.45 7.18 0.04
C GLY A 187 22.58 6.35 -1.24
N TYR A 188 21.74 5.33 -1.43
CA TYR A 188 21.65 4.61 -2.71
C TYR A 188 20.88 5.44 -3.74
N ASN A 189 21.29 5.38 -5.00
CA ASN A 189 20.44 5.91 -6.07
C ASN A 189 19.42 4.86 -6.46
N THR A 190 18.15 5.19 -6.27
CA THR A 190 17.06 4.22 -6.40
C THR A 190 16.12 4.61 -7.53
N LEU A 191 15.77 3.63 -8.37
CA LEU A 191 14.59 3.65 -9.23
C LEU A 191 13.65 2.55 -8.81
N ALA A 192 12.51 2.95 -8.27
CA ALA A 192 11.43 2.05 -7.93
C ALA A 192 10.29 2.19 -8.95
N LYS A 193 9.73 1.07 -9.40
CA LYS A 193 8.52 1.05 -10.22
C LYS A 193 7.36 0.46 -9.41
N VAL A 194 6.31 1.26 -9.24
CA VAL A 194 5.05 0.86 -8.60
C VAL A 194 3.98 0.69 -9.67
N THR A 195 3.24 -0.42 -9.62
CA THR A 195 2.35 -0.84 -10.72
C THR A 195 0.86 -0.90 -10.36
N GLY A 196 0.50 -0.46 -9.15
CA GLY A 196 -0.86 -0.48 -8.62
C GLY A 196 -1.88 0.35 -9.42
N ASN A 197 -2.95 0.80 -8.76
CA ASN A 197 -4.03 1.54 -9.44
C ASN A 197 -3.55 2.83 -10.14
N ARG A 198 -2.48 3.45 -9.63
CA ARG A 198 -1.80 4.58 -10.24
C ARG A 198 -0.32 4.22 -10.49
N PRO A 199 0.03 3.70 -11.68
CA PRO A 199 1.40 3.29 -11.97
C PRO A 199 2.33 4.51 -12.07
N HIS A 200 3.47 4.45 -11.39
CA HIS A 200 4.46 5.52 -11.37
C HIS A 200 5.87 4.98 -11.09
N LEU A 201 6.88 5.77 -11.43
CA LEU A 201 8.26 5.57 -11.00
C LEU A 201 8.58 6.49 -9.83
N ILE A 202 9.45 6.03 -8.94
CA ILE A 202 10.07 6.83 -7.88
C ILE A 202 11.57 6.81 -8.15
N ILE A 203 12.17 7.97 -8.41
CA ILE A 203 13.60 8.13 -8.65
C ILE A 203 14.15 9.04 -7.57
N ASN A 204 14.92 8.54 -6.60
CA ASN A 204 15.52 9.38 -5.56
C ASN A 204 14.53 10.36 -4.87
N GLY A 205 13.28 9.94 -4.66
CA GLY A 205 12.22 10.77 -4.08
C GLY A 205 11.50 11.68 -5.07
N TYR A 206 11.77 11.58 -6.38
CA TYR A 206 10.97 12.18 -7.45
C TYR A 206 9.96 11.19 -7.98
N ALA A 207 8.73 11.65 -8.21
CA ALA A 207 7.66 10.81 -8.71
C ALA A 207 7.38 11.10 -10.18
N ILE A 208 7.26 10.06 -10.99
CA ILE A 208 7.06 10.17 -12.44
C ILE A 208 5.85 9.31 -12.84
N PRO A 209 4.71 9.90 -13.23
CA PRO A 209 3.53 9.15 -13.64
C PRO A 209 3.78 8.36 -14.93
N ILE A 210 3.16 7.18 -15.00
CA ILE A 210 3.16 6.35 -16.23
C ILE A 210 1.76 6.42 -16.85
N GLU A 211 1.65 7.03 -18.03
CA GLU A 211 0.43 7.03 -18.82
C GLU A 211 0.31 5.74 -19.64
N ARG A 212 -0.80 5.02 -19.44
CA ARG A 212 -1.12 3.79 -20.18
C ARG A 212 -2.02 4.10 -21.36
N LEU A 213 -1.51 3.90 -22.58
CA LEU A 213 -2.32 3.91 -23.80
C LEU A 213 -3.04 2.55 -23.96
N GLY A 214 -4.03 2.29 -23.10
CA GLY A 214 -4.90 1.10 -23.16
C GLY A 214 -4.71 0.07 -22.02
N PRO A 215 -5.58 -0.95 -21.92
CA PRO A 215 -5.67 -1.83 -20.74
C PRO A 215 -4.55 -2.87 -20.60
N ASN A 216 -3.71 -3.08 -21.62
CA ASN A 216 -2.85 -4.27 -21.74
C ASN A 216 -1.38 -3.98 -22.10
N VAL A 217 -0.72 -3.04 -21.43
CA VAL A 217 0.72 -2.82 -21.63
C VAL A 217 1.45 -2.87 -20.28
N MET A 218 1.88 -4.07 -19.85
CA MET A 218 2.66 -4.22 -18.60
C MET A 218 4.13 -4.55 -18.85
N LEU A 219 4.42 -5.23 -19.96
CA LEU A 219 5.77 -5.73 -20.27
C LEU A 219 6.69 -4.64 -20.84
N TYR A 220 6.17 -3.82 -21.76
CA TYR A 220 6.95 -2.77 -22.42
C TYR A 220 7.25 -1.58 -21.51
N GLU A 221 6.46 -1.38 -20.45
CA GLU A 221 6.70 -0.34 -19.45
C GLU A 221 8.06 -0.55 -18.76
N ASN A 222 8.44 -1.79 -18.44
CA ASN A 222 9.72 -2.08 -17.81
C ASN A 222 10.88 -1.68 -18.74
N ILE A 223 10.79 -2.02 -20.03
CA ILE A 223 11.82 -1.67 -21.02
C ILE A 223 11.94 -0.16 -21.19
N HIS A 224 10.82 0.58 -21.24
CA HIS A 224 10.86 2.03 -21.36
C HIS A 224 11.42 2.68 -20.10
N GLY A 225 11.01 2.22 -18.91
CA GLY A 225 11.56 2.66 -17.63
C GLY A 225 13.08 2.52 -17.58
N TYR A 226 13.61 1.32 -17.88
CA TYR A 226 15.05 1.11 -17.95
C TYR A 226 15.74 2.03 -18.97
N LYS A 227 15.16 2.16 -20.17
CA LYS A 227 15.77 2.94 -21.26
C LYS A 227 15.81 4.44 -21.04
N GLU A 228 14.82 4.97 -20.35
CA GLU A 228 14.67 6.41 -20.14
C GLU A 228 15.32 6.85 -18.84
N PHE A 229 15.27 6.03 -17.79
CA PHE A 229 15.64 6.48 -16.45
C PHE A 229 16.90 5.87 -15.87
N VAL A 230 17.39 4.71 -16.33
CA VAL A 230 18.73 4.27 -15.90
C VAL A 230 19.82 5.28 -16.27
N PRO A 231 19.85 5.87 -17.47
CA PRO A 231 20.82 6.92 -17.77
C PRO A 231 20.65 8.18 -16.92
N VAL A 232 19.42 8.46 -16.48
CA VAL A 232 19.11 9.59 -15.59
C VAL A 232 19.64 9.31 -14.19
N ILE A 233 19.41 8.11 -13.65
CA ILE A 233 19.97 7.67 -12.36
C ILE A 233 21.49 7.72 -12.38
N GLU A 234 22.13 7.14 -13.40
CA GLU A 234 23.58 7.21 -13.54
C GLU A 234 24.07 8.66 -13.60
N SER A 235 23.32 9.56 -14.25
CA SER A 235 23.69 10.97 -14.33
C SER A 235 23.63 11.71 -12.98
N TYR A 236 22.89 11.18 -12.00
CA TYR A 236 22.91 11.68 -10.63
C TYR A 236 24.16 11.26 -9.85
N THR A 237 24.98 10.35 -10.37
CA THR A 237 26.12 9.77 -9.62
C THR A 237 27.49 10.11 -10.20
N PRO A 238 28.33 10.83 -9.43
CA PRO A 238 29.77 10.85 -9.57
C PRO A 238 30.37 9.65 -8.81
N ASP A 239 30.86 8.65 -9.53
CA ASP A 239 31.84 7.60 -9.18
C ASP A 239 31.75 6.75 -7.88
N GLU A 240 30.86 7.00 -6.90
CA GLU A 240 30.91 6.29 -5.58
C GLU A 240 29.60 5.66 -5.04
N ARG A 241 28.40 5.92 -5.60
CA ARG A 241 27.14 5.34 -5.07
C ARG A 241 26.66 4.16 -5.90
N GLN A 242 26.02 3.19 -5.22
CA GLN A 242 25.43 2.03 -5.89
C GLN A 242 24.02 2.32 -6.40
N ASP A 243 23.76 1.86 -7.61
CA ASP A 243 22.46 2.03 -8.28
C ASP A 243 21.55 0.82 -8.03
N VAL A 244 20.37 1.07 -7.48
CA VAL A 244 19.37 0.06 -7.14
C VAL A 244 18.10 0.25 -7.95
N VAL A 245 17.70 -0.78 -8.67
CA VAL A 245 16.40 -0.82 -9.36
C VAL A 245 15.47 -1.79 -8.66
N ILE A 246 14.29 -1.32 -8.28
CA ILE A 246 13.27 -2.09 -7.56
C ILE A 246 12.01 -2.12 -8.41
N ILE A 247 11.53 -3.32 -8.76
CA ILE A 247 10.38 -3.45 -9.67
C ILE A 247 9.27 -4.21 -8.98
N GLU A 248 8.09 -3.58 -8.93
CA GLU A 248 6.86 -4.30 -8.65
C GLU A 248 6.45 -5.12 -9.87
N ASN A 249 6.45 -6.44 -9.74
CA ASN A 249 6.06 -7.33 -10.82
C ASN A 249 4.64 -7.84 -10.61
N GLN A 250 3.75 -7.38 -11.49
CA GLN A 250 2.38 -7.86 -11.55
C GLN A 250 2.39 -9.27 -12.14
N ALA A 251 2.53 -10.26 -11.28
CA ALA A 251 2.48 -11.64 -11.67
C ALA A 251 1.06 -12.00 -12.13
N ILE A 252 0.82 -11.89 -13.44
CA ILE A 252 -0.45 -12.29 -14.06
C ILE A 252 -0.38 -13.79 -14.41
N THR A 253 0.72 -14.27 -14.99
CA THR A 253 0.94 -15.68 -15.35
C THR A 253 2.40 -16.10 -15.13
N GLU A 254 2.65 -17.41 -14.95
CA GLU A 254 4.00 -18.00 -14.86
C GLU A 254 4.91 -17.55 -16.02
N TYR A 255 4.39 -17.61 -17.26
CA TYR A 255 5.16 -17.29 -18.47
C TYR A 255 5.55 -15.82 -18.53
N THR A 256 4.63 -14.92 -18.19
CA THR A 256 4.90 -13.47 -18.19
C THR A 256 5.92 -13.10 -17.12
N THR A 257 5.80 -13.63 -15.91
CA THR A 257 6.73 -13.34 -14.82
C THR A 257 8.12 -13.88 -15.14
N ARG A 258 8.21 -15.11 -15.68
CA ARG A 258 9.48 -15.68 -16.14
C ARG A 258 10.14 -14.85 -17.24
N MET A 259 9.36 -14.38 -18.22
CA MET A 259 9.88 -13.53 -19.29
C MET A 259 10.40 -12.20 -18.75
N VAL A 260 9.67 -11.56 -17.84
CA VAL A 260 10.12 -10.35 -17.14
C VAL A 260 11.47 -10.60 -16.45
N ASN A 261 11.60 -11.71 -15.73
CA ASN A 261 12.77 -11.95 -14.90
C ASN A 261 13.99 -12.42 -15.71
N GLU A 262 13.81 -13.30 -16.70
CA GLU A 262 14.91 -13.84 -17.50
C GLU A 262 15.40 -12.85 -18.58
N ILE A 263 14.51 -11.98 -19.10
CA ILE A 263 14.82 -11.12 -20.26
C ILE A 263 14.96 -9.65 -19.86
N PHE A 264 14.07 -9.14 -19.03
CA PHE A 264 13.92 -7.69 -18.84
C PHE A 264 14.55 -7.16 -17.56
N VAL A 265 14.42 -7.87 -16.44
CA VAL A 265 14.91 -7.42 -15.14
C VAL A 265 16.25 -8.07 -14.78
N LYS A 266 16.43 -9.38 -15.03
CA LYS A 266 17.60 -10.14 -14.56
C LYS A 266 17.96 -9.83 -13.10
N PRO A 267 17.02 -10.06 -12.17
CA PRO A 267 17.18 -9.65 -10.78
C PRO A 267 18.33 -10.39 -10.10
N ARG A 268 19.08 -9.65 -9.28
CA ARG A 268 19.99 -10.24 -8.28
C ARG A 268 19.18 -10.81 -7.12
N ILE A 269 18.12 -10.10 -6.72
CA ILE A 269 17.26 -10.47 -5.60
C ILE A 269 15.80 -10.54 -6.08
N ILE A 270 15.08 -11.60 -5.72
CA ILE A 270 13.62 -11.67 -5.84
C ILE A 270 13.01 -11.72 -4.44
N VAL A 271 12.04 -10.85 -4.16
CA VAL A 271 11.25 -10.89 -2.93
C VAL A 271 9.90 -11.50 -3.24
N ILE A 272 9.58 -12.65 -2.65
CA ILE A 272 8.25 -13.27 -2.73
C ILE A 272 7.47 -12.85 -1.48
N THR A 273 6.50 -11.95 -1.61
CA THR A 273 5.78 -11.39 -0.46
C THR A 273 4.86 -12.40 0.23
N ASN A 274 4.02 -13.11 -0.52
CA ASN A 274 3.13 -14.17 -0.03
C ASN A 274 2.44 -14.92 -1.18
N VAL A 275 1.91 -16.10 -0.85
CA VAL A 275 1.09 -16.95 -1.72
C VAL A 275 -0.33 -17.06 -1.17
N ARG A 276 -1.28 -16.37 -1.81
CA ARG A 276 -2.71 -16.35 -1.44
C ARG A 276 -3.60 -16.84 -2.58
N GLN A 277 -4.81 -17.29 -2.27
CA GLN A 277 -5.78 -17.76 -3.28
C GLN A 277 -6.51 -16.60 -3.97
N ASP A 278 -5.75 -15.78 -4.71
CA ASP A 278 -6.29 -14.79 -5.64
C ASP A 278 -5.80 -15.10 -7.07
N HIS A 279 -6.47 -14.56 -8.09
CA HIS A 279 -6.11 -14.75 -9.50
C HIS A 279 -6.08 -16.23 -9.94
N LEU A 280 -7.00 -17.04 -9.43
CA LEU A 280 -7.06 -18.48 -9.69
C LEU A 280 -7.24 -18.87 -11.18
N SER A 281 -7.69 -17.92 -12.00
CA SER A 281 -7.83 -18.12 -13.45
C SER A 281 -6.51 -17.97 -14.22
N THR A 282 -5.45 -17.40 -13.62
CA THR A 282 -4.22 -17.05 -14.35
C THR A 282 -2.93 -17.57 -13.71
N LEU A 283 -2.80 -17.62 -12.38
CA LEU A 283 -1.58 -18.06 -11.69
C LEU A 283 -1.58 -19.53 -11.28
N GLY A 284 -2.76 -20.12 -11.09
CA GLY A 284 -2.90 -21.50 -10.62
C GLY A 284 -4.22 -21.70 -9.89
N ARG A 285 -4.69 -22.94 -9.85
CA ARG A 285 -5.99 -23.32 -9.25
C ARG A 285 -5.92 -23.43 -7.73
N ASP A 286 -4.72 -23.54 -7.17
CA ASP A 286 -4.47 -23.60 -5.74
C ASP A 286 -3.13 -22.94 -5.35
N LYS A 287 -2.86 -22.86 -4.04
CA LYS A 287 -1.64 -22.23 -3.51
C LYS A 287 -0.35 -22.93 -3.95
N ARG A 288 -0.38 -24.25 -4.17
CA ARG A 288 0.82 -24.99 -4.62
C ARG A 288 1.13 -24.66 -6.08
N GLU A 289 0.12 -24.56 -6.93
CA GLU A 289 0.30 -24.13 -8.32
C GLU A 289 0.81 -22.68 -8.41
N ILE A 290 0.27 -21.76 -7.60
CA ILE A 290 0.75 -20.37 -7.53
C ILE A 290 2.21 -20.32 -7.04
N ALA A 291 2.54 -21.04 -5.95
CA ALA A 291 3.91 -21.14 -5.45
C ALA A 291 4.87 -21.71 -6.50
N ARG A 292 4.43 -22.72 -7.26
CA ARG A 292 5.18 -23.31 -8.38
C ARG A 292 5.43 -22.29 -9.48
N SER A 293 4.43 -21.50 -9.83
CA SER A 293 4.55 -20.44 -10.83
C SER A 293 5.63 -19.43 -10.44
N PHE A 294 5.62 -18.96 -9.18
CA PHE A 294 6.66 -18.06 -8.68
C PHE A 294 8.05 -18.73 -8.73
N ALA A 295 8.20 -19.92 -8.15
CA ALA A 295 9.50 -20.62 -8.15
C ALA A 295 10.05 -20.86 -9.56
N ARG A 296 9.20 -21.11 -10.56
CA ARG A 296 9.61 -21.33 -11.95
C ARG A 296 9.97 -20.07 -12.72
N SER A 297 9.52 -18.92 -12.25
CA SER A 297 9.95 -17.62 -12.80
C SER A 297 11.33 -17.16 -12.31
N VAL A 298 11.92 -17.85 -11.31
CA VAL A 298 13.22 -17.50 -10.74
C VAL A 298 14.35 -17.84 -11.72
N PRO A 299 15.19 -16.87 -12.12
CA PRO A 299 16.41 -17.12 -12.90
C PRO A 299 17.48 -17.85 -12.09
N ARG A 300 18.53 -18.36 -12.76
CA ARG A 300 19.69 -18.93 -12.07
C ARG A 300 20.51 -17.84 -11.38
N ASN A 301 21.25 -18.22 -10.33
CA ASN A 301 22.14 -17.33 -9.56
C ASN A 301 21.41 -16.12 -8.94
N THR A 302 20.11 -16.25 -8.68
CA THR A 302 19.30 -15.23 -8.00
C THR A 302 19.12 -15.64 -6.54
N VAL A 303 19.16 -14.66 -5.63
CA VAL A 303 18.79 -14.87 -4.22
C VAL A 303 17.31 -14.55 -4.07
N VAL A 304 16.56 -15.47 -3.47
CA VAL A 304 15.13 -15.31 -3.24
C VAL A 304 14.87 -15.13 -1.76
N ILE A 305 14.34 -13.97 -1.39
CA ILE A 305 13.82 -13.69 -0.05
C ILE A 305 12.35 -14.10 -0.05
N ASN A 306 12.06 -15.21 0.61
CA ASN A 306 10.73 -15.80 0.67
C ASN A 306 10.03 -15.40 1.97
N CYS A 307 9.09 -14.46 1.87
CA CYS A 307 8.28 -14.00 2.99
C CYS A 307 7.08 -14.92 3.28
N GLU A 308 6.77 -15.91 2.44
CA GLU A 308 5.69 -16.87 2.73
C GLU A 308 5.91 -17.55 4.09
N GLN A 309 4.89 -17.59 4.94
CA GLN A 309 4.99 -18.10 6.33
C GLN A 309 4.45 -19.52 6.49
N ASN A 310 3.77 -20.10 5.49
CA ASN A 310 3.33 -21.49 5.53
C ASN A 310 4.53 -22.45 5.36
N PRO A 311 4.88 -23.28 6.36
CA PRO A 311 6.08 -24.12 6.30
C PRO A 311 6.09 -25.11 5.13
N VAL A 312 4.92 -25.60 4.73
CA VAL A 312 4.78 -26.54 3.59
C VAL A 312 5.06 -25.81 2.27
N LEU A 313 4.58 -24.57 2.12
CA LEU A 313 4.88 -23.77 0.93
C LEU A 313 6.33 -23.30 0.93
N GLN A 314 6.90 -22.92 2.07
CA GLN A 314 8.31 -22.57 2.21
C GLN A 314 9.23 -23.71 1.74
N ASP A 315 9.03 -24.93 2.26
CA ASP A 315 9.80 -26.11 1.86
C ASP A 315 9.67 -26.40 0.36
N TYR A 316 8.45 -26.31 -0.16
CA TYR A 316 8.20 -26.51 -1.58
C TYR A 316 8.89 -25.46 -2.47
N ILE A 317 8.72 -24.17 -2.15
CA ILE A 317 9.32 -23.05 -2.88
C ILE A 317 10.84 -23.16 -2.86
N LYS A 318 11.44 -23.42 -1.70
CA LYS A 318 12.88 -23.59 -1.52
C LYS A 318 13.42 -24.70 -2.42
N LYS A 319 12.81 -25.90 -2.37
CA LYS A 319 13.21 -27.04 -3.20
C LYS A 319 13.13 -26.73 -4.70
N GLU A 320 12.08 -26.05 -5.16
CA GLU A 320 11.92 -25.73 -6.58
C GLU A 320 12.90 -24.64 -7.06
N ILE A 321 13.23 -23.67 -6.20
CA ILE A 321 14.23 -22.63 -6.50
C ILE A 321 15.64 -23.21 -6.55
N GLU A 322 16.03 -24.03 -5.56
CA GLU A 322 17.36 -24.64 -5.49
C GLU A 322 17.64 -25.57 -6.68
N LYS A 323 16.63 -26.34 -7.12
CA LYS A 323 16.72 -27.15 -8.36
C LYS A 323 17.04 -26.33 -9.61
N ARG A 324 16.74 -25.03 -9.61
CA ARG A 324 17.02 -24.13 -10.72
C ARG A 324 18.39 -23.48 -10.62
N GLY A 325 19.15 -23.71 -9.55
CA GLY A 325 20.46 -23.08 -9.32
C GLY A 325 20.34 -21.65 -8.78
N ALA A 326 19.30 -21.38 -7.99
CA ALA A 326 19.11 -20.14 -7.24
C ALA A 326 19.07 -20.45 -5.74
N THR A 327 19.24 -19.43 -4.89
CA THR A 327 19.24 -19.57 -3.43
C THR A 327 17.90 -19.09 -2.89
N ALA A 328 17.31 -19.80 -1.93
CA ALA A 328 16.10 -19.35 -1.25
C ALA A 328 16.34 -19.21 0.26
N ILE A 329 15.98 -18.05 0.81
CA ILE A 329 16.08 -17.69 2.22
C ILE A 329 14.66 -17.41 2.71
N ASN A 330 14.20 -18.15 3.71
CA ASN A 330 12.89 -17.91 4.31
C ASN A 330 13.01 -16.82 5.37
N VAL A 331 12.07 -15.87 5.36
CA VAL A 331 12.00 -14.82 6.37
C VAL A 331 11.44 -15.39 7.66
N GLU A 332 12.20 -15.26 8.73
CA GLU A 332 11.76 -15.59 10.09
C GLU A 332 11.16 -14.36 10.77
N ILE A 333 10.00 -14.56 11.42
CA ILE A 333 9.31 -13.52 12.20
C ILE A 333 9.42 -13.89 13.68
N PRO A 334 9.88 -12.97 14.55
CA PRO A 334 9.88 -13.15 16.00
C PRO A 334 8.51 -13.52 16.54
N GLU A 335 8.46 -14.29 17.62
CA GLU A 335 7.19 -14.76 18.20
C GLU A 335 6.26 -13.61 18.60
N THR A 336 6.81 -12.49 19.04
CA THR A 336 6.07 -11.27 19.43
C THR A 336 5.28 -10.65 18.28
N HIS A 337 5.74 -10.80 17.03
CA HIS A 337 5.12 -10.19 15.85
C HIS A 337 4.48 -11.21 14.91
N ARG A 338 4.45 -12.50 15.30
CA ARG A 338 3.85 -13.56 14.51
C ARG A 338 2.34 -13.34 14.39
N GLY A 339 1.85 -13.32 13.15
CA GLY A 339 0.42 -13.16 12.85
C GLY A 339 -0.03 -11.71 12.67
N LEU A 340 0.83 -10.72 12.94
CA LEU A 340 0.58 -9.33 12.58
C LEU A 340 0.54 -9.17 11.06
N LEU A 341 -0.35 -8.30 10.57
CA LEU A 341 -0.44 -8.00 9.14
C LEU A 341 0.84 -7.32 8.65
N GLY A 342 1.39 -7.81 7.54
CA GLY A 342 2.56 -7.21 6.88
C GLY A 342 3.89 -7.56 7.54
N ALA A 343 3.90 -8.28 8.67
CA ALA A 343 5.11 -8.70 9.37
C ALA A 343 6.08 -9.44 8.44
N GLU A 344 5.56 -10.29 7.56
CA GLU A 344 6.39 -11.05 6.64
C GLU A 344 7.16 -10.16 5.66
N THR A 345 6.55 -9.07 5.19
CA THR A 345 7.19 -8.12 4.29
C THR A 345 8.10 -7.15 5.03
N VAL A 346 7.71 -6.71 6.23
CA VAL A 346 8.50 -5.80 7.06
C VAL A 346 9.83 -6.44 7.49
N TYR A 347 9.79 -7.66 8.02
CA TYR A 347 11.01 -8.40 8.34
C TYR A 347 11.79 -8.78 7.07
N GLY A 348 11.10 -9.04 5.96
CA GLY A 348 11.72 -9.29 4.66
C GLY A 348 12.63 -8.15 4.19
N LEU A 349 12.37 -6.90 4.58
CA LEU A 349 13.23 -5.77 4.27
C LEU A 349 14.65 -5.99 4.81
N ASN A 350 14.79 -6.45 6.06
CA ASN A 350 16.11 -6.69 6.67
C ASN A 350 16.90 -7.81 5.96
N TYR A 351 16.22 -8.82 5.43
CA TYR A 351 16.88 -9.87 4.64
C TYR A 351 17.39 -9.34 3.29
N VAL A 352 16.64 -8.43 2.66
CA VAL A 352 17.10 -7.74 1.45
C VAL A 352 18.28 -6.84 1.76
N LEU A 353 18.21 -6.05 2.84
CA LEU A 353 19.30 -5.17 3.28
C LEU A 353 20.57 -5.95 3.58
N ALA A 354 20.46 -7.09 4.28
CA ALA A 354 21.59 -7.98 4.55
C ALA A 354 22.23 -8.51 3.26
N GLU A 355 21.44 -8.92 2.26
CA GLU A 355 21.96 -9.42 0.98
C GLU A 355 22.73 -8.35 0.18
N ILE A 356 22.35 -7.07 0.32
CA ILE A 356 23.07 -5.96 -0.33
C ILE A 356 24.19 -5.38 0.55
N GLY A 357 24.42 -5.93 1.75
CA GLY A 357 25.46 -5.48 2.68
C GLY A 357 25.12 -4.18 3.43
N SER A 358 23.83 -3.88 3.61
CA SER A 358 23.33 -2.75 4.41
C SER A 358 22.91 -3.22 5.82
N ASP A 359 23.03 -2.34 6.81
CA ASP A 359 22.62 -2.62 8.19
C ASP A 359 21.12 -2.97 8.30
N PRO A 360 20.65 -3.68 9.32
CA PRO A 360 19.22 -3.86 9.53
C PRO A 360 18.52 -2.52 9.84
N ILE A 361 17.21 -2.47 9.63
CA ILE A 361 16.34 -1.40 10.12
C ILE A 361 16.30 -1.50 11.66
N PRO A 362 16.37 -0.39 12.41
CA PRO A 362 16.19 -0.40 13.86
C PRO A 362 14.86 -1.04 14.29
N ASP A 363 14.86 -1.80 15.38
CA ASP A 363 13.68 -2.54 15.85
C ASP A 363 12.47 -1.60 16.09
N GLU A 364 12.69 -0.44 16.68
CA GLU A 364 11.62 0.53 16.96
C GLU A 364 11.04 1.16 15.68
N GLU A 365 11.83 1.24 14.60
CA GLU A 365 11.33 1.64 13.28
C GLU A 365 10.48 0.51 12.67
N LEU A 366 10.91 -0.76 12.78
CA LEU A 366 10.11 -1.92 12.37
C LEU A 366 8.79 -2.01 13.15
N ASP A 367 8.80 -1.68 14.43
CA ASP A 367 7.60 -1.69 15.27
C ASP A 367 6.61 -0.62 14.80
N SER A 368 7.08 0.60 14.51
CA SER A 368 6.24 1.67 13.96
C SER A 368 5.61 1.24 12.62
N TYR A 369 6.39 0.55 11.80
CA TYR A 369 5.99 -0.01 10.51
C TYR A 369 4.89 -1.06 10.63
N LEU A 370 4.94 -1.89 11.68
CA LEU A 370 3.95 -2.92 11.95
C LEU A 370 2.68 -2.32 12.54
N GLN A 371 2.83 -1.43 13.52
CA GLN A 371 1.71 -0.77 14.18
C GLN A 371 0.85 0.03 13.20
N SER A 372 1.46 0.71 12.22
CA SER A 372 0.71 1.48 11.21
C SER A 372 -0.08 0.62 10.21
N MET A 373 0.24 -0.68 10.11
CA MET A 373 -0.48 -1.61 9.23
C MET A 373 -1.60 -2.37 9.94
N GLN A 374 -1.64 -2.36 11.27
CA GLN A 374 -2.63 -3.15 12.00
C GLN A 374 -4.03 -2.53 11.86
N PRO A 375 -5.07 -3.36 11.66
CA PRO A 375 -6.42 -2.86 11.50
C PRO A 375 -6.92 -2.28 12.82
N ARG A 376 -7.68 -1.19 12.76
CA ARG A 376 -8.35 -0.59 13.90
C ARG A 376 -9.85 -0.50 13.60
N TRP A 377 -10.68 -0.76 14.61
CA TRP A 377 -12.11 -0.56 14.51
C TRP A 377 -12.43 0.92 14.23
N LEU A 378 -13.42 1.16 13.38
CA LEU A 378 -14.11 2.44 13.30
C LEU A 378 -15.22 2.42 14.36
N GLU A 379 -15.18 3.38 15.27
CA GLU A 379 -16.20 3.55 16.29
C GLU A 379 -17.36 4.36 15.72
N LEU A 380 -18.57 3.80 15.81
CA LEU A 380 -19.82 4.47 15.48
C LEU A 380 -20.58 4.74 16.79
N GLU A 381 -21.58 5.63 16.76
CA GLU A 381 -22.39 5.92 17.96
C GLU A 381 -22.99 4.66 18.62
N SER A 382 -23.25 3.62 17.82
CA SER A 382 -23.93 2.39 18.26
C SER A 382 -23.21 1.09 17.90
N GLY A 383 -21.87 1.10 17.81
CA GLY A 383 -21.10 -0.13 17.61
C GLY A 383 -19.74 0.11 16.99
N VAL A 384 -19.12 -0.96 16.48
CA VAL A 384 -17.83 -0.88 15.78
C VAL A 384 -17.90 -1.57 14.43
N LEU A 385 -17.13 -1.04 13.48
CA LEU A 385 -17.14 -1.52 12.11
C LEU A 385 -15.75 -1.49 11.50
N PHE A 386 -15.45 -2.44 10.62
CA PHE A 386 -14.25 -2.41 9.78
C PHE A 386 -14.60 -2.64 8.32
N ASN A 387 -14.23 -1.70 7.46
CA ASN A 387 -14.39 -1.82 6.03
C ASN A 387 -13.22 -2.60 5.40
N ALA A 388 -13.39 -3.92 5.20
CA ALA A 388 -12.45 -4.78 4.48
C ALA A 388 -12.87 -5.00 3.01
N ALA A 389 -13.68 -4.12 2.43
CA ALA A 389 -14.18 -4.25 1.06
C ALA A 389 -13.07 -4.32 -0.01
N GLU A 390 -11.95 -3.63 0.23
CA GLU A 390 -10.77 -3.66 -0.65
C GLU A 390 -9.97 -4.97 -0.56
N VAL A 391 -10.22 -5.75 0.48
CA VAL A 391 -9.55 -7.02 0.73
C VAL A 391 -10.29 -8.12 -0.05
N ASN A 392 -9.67 -8.54 -1.14
CA ASN A 392 -10.31 -9.40 -2.14
C ASN A 392 -10.01 -10.90 -1.97
N ASP A 393 -9.24 -11.31 -0.95
CA ASP A 393 -8.91 -12.71 -0.67
C ASP A 393 -9.26 -13.09 0.77
N VAL A 394 -9.74 -14.33 0.92
CA VAL A 394 -10.25 -14.88 2.19
C VAL A 394 -9.17 -14.92 3.26
N GLU A 395 -7.94 -15.27 2.90
CA GLU A 395 -6.85 -15.37 3.88
C GLU A 395 -6.53 -14.02 4.53
N SER A 396 -6.48 -12.94 3.75
CA SER A 396 -6.26 -11.60 4.28
C SER A 396 -7.46 -11.12 5.11
N THR A 397 -8.69 -11.43 4.70
CA THR A 397 -9.91 -11.11 5.47
C THR A 397 -9.92 -11.83 6.82
N GLU A 398 -9.54 -13.10 6.89
CA GLU A 398 -9.46 -13.85 8.15
C GLU A 398 -8.36 -13.31 9.06
N MET A 399 -7.20 -12.91 8.52
CA MET A 399 -6.15 -12.28 9.32
C MET A 399 -6.65 -10.98 9.97
N ILE A 400 -7.38 -10.15 9.21
CA ILE A 400 -8.00 -8.93 9.75
C ILE A 400 -9.01 -9.27 10.85
N ARG A 401 -9.90 -10.24 10.62
CA ARG A 401 -10.90 -10.67 11.61
C ARG A 401 -10.24 -11.17 12.90
N GLN A 402 -9.18 -11.97 12.79
CA GLN A 402 -8.44 -12.46 13.96
C GLN A 402 -7.77 -11.33 14.75
N GLN A 403 -7.18 -10.35 14.06
CA GLN A 403 -6.55 -9.19 14.72
C GLN A 403 -7.58 -8.30 15.44
N LEU A 404 -8.74 -8.09 14.82
CA LEU A 404 -9.76 -7.19 15.35
C LEU A 404 -10.67 -7.82 16.41
N ALA A 405 -11.11 -9.06 16.18
CA ALA A 405 -12.13 -9.72 16.99
C ALA A 405 -11.60 -10.97 17.71
N GLY A 406 -10.44 -11.51 17.33
CA GLY A 406 -9.91 -12.74 17.91
C GLY A 406 -10.91 -13.90 17.82
N LYS A 407 -11.48 -14.27 18.97
CA LYS A 407 -12.50 -15.32 19.12
C LYS A 407 -13.92 -14.79 19.25
N GLU A 408 -14.12 -13.49 19.29
CA GLU A 408 -15.42 -12.86 19.40
C GLU A 408 -16.21 -13.01 18.10
N LYS A 409 -17.54 -12.97 18.24
CA LYS A 409 -18.46 -13.04 17.10
C LYS A 409 -18.47 -11.72 16.34
N ILE A 410 -18.64 -11.81 15.03
CA ILE A 410 -18.78 -10.64 14.15
C ILE A 410 -20.01 -10.81 13.25
N LEU A 411 -20.52 -9.70 12.72
CA LEU A 411 -21.47 -9.69 11.61
C LEU A 411 -20.72 -9.47 10.29
N PRO A 412 -20.61 -10.48 9.41
CA PRO A 412 -20.06 -10.29 8.07
C PRO A 412 -21.12 -9.70 7.13
N PHE A 413 -20.74 -8.62 6.44
CA PHE A 413 -21.48 -8.11 5.27
C PHE A 413 -20.69 -8.40 4.01
N VAL A 414 -21.26 -9.12 3.03
CA VAL A 414 -20.57 -9.45 1.77
C VAL A 414 -21.27 -8.83 0.57
N TYR A 415 -20.57 -7.95 -0.16
CA TYR A 415 -21.08 -7.40 -1.43
C TYR A 415 -20.62 -8.21 -2.64
N LEU A 416 -21.57 -8.69 -3.45
CA LEU A 416 -21.36 -9.64 -4.55
C LEU A 416 -21.54 -8.99 -5.93
N ARG A 417 -20.58 -9.22 -6.84
CA ARG A 417 -20.61 -8.76 -8.24
C ARG A 417 -20.71 -9.92 -9.24
N ASP A 418 -21.34 -9.66 -10.39
CA ASP A 418 -21.70 -10.69 -11.37
C ASP A 418 -20.50 -11.28 -12.12
N GLU A 419 -19.48 -10.47 -12.40
CA GLU A 419 -18.31 -10.84 -13.21
C GLU A 419 -17.15 -11.49 -12.44
N ARG A 420 -17.30 -11.70 -11.11
CA ARG A 420 -16.26 -12.29 -10.24
C ARG A 420 -16.70 -13.56 -9.50
N ARG A 421 -17.52 -14.41 -10.13
CA ARG A 421 -18.11 -15.63 -9.54
C ARG A 421 -17.11 -16.58 -8.86
N GLY A 422 -15.88 -16.68 -9.37
CA GLY A 422 -14.83 -17.53 -8.77
C GLY A 422 -14.41 -17.07 -7.38
N ARG A 423 -14.41 -15.75 -7.11
CA ARG A 423 -14.07 -15.18 -5.80
C ARG A 423 -15.22 -15.35 -4.80
N SER A 424 -16.46 -15.20 -5.26
CA SER A 424 -17.65 -15.46 -4.47
C SER A 424 -17.64 -16.88 -3.88
N TYR A 425 -17.19 -17.88 -4.65
CA TYR A 425 -17.12 -19.26 -4.13
C TYR A 425 -16.14 -19.44 -2.95
N SER A 426 -15.02 -18.73 -2.93
CA SER A 426 -14.08 -18.77 -1.80
C SER A 426 -14.72 -18.22 -0.52
N PHE A 427 -15.49 -17.12 -0.62
CA PHE A 427 -16.22 -16.56 0.52
C PHE A 427 -17.30 -17.49 1.06
N VAL A 428 -17.96 -18.29 0.22
CA VAL A 428 -18.91 -19.31 0.68
C VAL A 428 -18.24 -20.30 1.65
N LYS A 429 -17.08 -20.85 1.26
CA LYS A 429 -16.35 -21.79 2.11
C LYS A 429 -15.90 -21.13 3.42
N TYR A 430 -15.43 -19.90 3.32
CA TYR A 430 -14.99 -19.12 4.47
C TYR A 430 -16.10 -18.86 5.49
N LEU A 431 -17.23 -18.31 5.04
CA LEU A 431 -18.36 -18.01 5.93
C LEU A 431 -18.94 -19.27 6.58
N ASN A 432 -19.03 -20.37 5.83
CA ASN A 432 -19.44 -21.65 6.40
C ASN A 432 -18.46 -22.13 7.47
N HIS A 433 -17.15 -21.94 7.27
CA HIS A 433 -16.15 -22.25 8.27
C HIS A 433 -16.30 -21.38 9.53
N LEU A 434 -16.54 -20.08 9.38
CA LEU A 434 -16.79 -19.19 10.52
C LEU A 434 -18.03 -19.61 11.32
N PHE A 435 -19.11 -19.99 10.62
CA PHE A 435 -20.33 -20.47 11.25
C PHE A 435 -20.13 -21.78 12.01
N GLU A 436 -19.42 -22.75 11.40
CA GLU A 436 -19.04 -24.01 12.06
C GLU A 436 -18.17 -23.80 13.31
N LYS A 437 -17.42 -22.69 13.35
CA LYS A 437 -16.56 -22.31 14.48
C LYS A 437 -17.22 -21.38 15.48
N ASP A 438 -18.51 -21.08 15.30
CA ASP A 438 -19.28 -20.16 16.17
C ASP A 438 -18.70 -18.74 16.21
N TYR A 439 -18.11 -18.26 15.11
CA TYR A 439 -17.61 -16.88 14.98
C TYR A 439 -18.61 -15.93 14.30
N ILE A 440 -19.71 -16.46 13.74
CA ILE A 440 -20.80 -15.67 13.14
C ILE A 440 -22.12 -16.36 13.45
N ASP A 441 -23.19 -15.59 13.62
CA ASP A 441 -24.56 -16.10 13.80
C ASP A 441 -25.39 -15.98 12.51
N GLU A 442 -25.15 -14.95 11.71
CA GLU A 442 -25.81 -14.71 10.44
C GLU A 442 -24.88 -14.01 9.44
N VAL A 443 -25.30 -13.94 8.18
CA VAL A 443 -24.56 -13.27 7.10
C VAL A 443 -25.45 -12.27 6.40
N PHE A 444 -25.01 -11.03 6.33
CA PHE A 444 -25.64 -10.02 5.48
C PHE A 444 -24.96 -10.00 4.12
N MET A 445 -25.73 -9.82 3.05
CA MET A 445 -25.18 -9.78 1.70
C MET A 445 -25.93 -8.80 0.80
N GLY A 446 -25.16 -8.07 -0.01
CA GLY A 446 -25.67 -7.10 -0.98
C GLY A 446 -25.24 -7.43 -2.42
N GLY A 447 -25.97 -6.87 -3.38
CA GLY A 447 -25.63 -6.93 -4.80
C GLY A 447 -26.62 -7.71 -5.66
N ARG A 448 -26.31 -7.83 -6.97
CA ARG A 448 -27.26 -8.33 -7.98
C ARG A 448 -27.48 -9.85 -7.96
N THR A 449 -26.47 -10.61 -7.53
CA THR A 449 -26.50 -12.10 -7.54
C THR A 449 -26.34 -12.70 -6.13
N THR A 450 -27.19 -12.28 -5.19
CA THR A 450 -27.19 -12.78 -3.80
C THR A 450 -27.84 -14.16 -3.65
N LYS A 451 -28.91 -14.46 -4.40
CA LYS A 451 -29.68 -15.71 -4.24
C LYS A 451 -28.86 -16.99 -4.41
N ALA A 452 -28.02 -17.06 -5.44
CA ALA A 452 -27.20 -18.25 -5.70
C ALA A 452 -26.12 -18.44 -4.62
N PHE A 453 -25.59 -17.34 -4.10
CA PHE A 453 -24.62 -17.35 -3.03
C PHE A 453 -25.26 -17.81 -1.71
N ALA A 454 -26.40 -17.23 -1.33
CA ALA A 454 -27.15 -17.56 -0.12
C ALA A 454 -27.48 -19.05 -0.01
N ARG A 455 -27.84 -19.72 -1.12
CA ARG A 455 -28.14 -21.17 -1.14
C ARG A 455 -26.98 -22.06 -0.70
N ASN A 456 -25.75 -21.56 -0.76
CA ASN A 456 -24.55 -22.30 -0.39
C ASN A 456 -24.02 -21.91 1.00
N ILE A 457 -24.65 -20.95 1.67
CA ILE A 457 -24.32 -20.54 3.04
C ILE A 457 -25.17 -21.34 4.02
N ARG A 458 -24.55 -21.84 5.09
CA ARG A 458 -25.20 -22.63 6.15
C ARG A 458 -25.80 -21.76 7.25
N ALA A 459 -25.20 -20.61 7.51
CA ALA A 459 -25.75 -19.61 8.43
C ALA A 459 -27.03 -18.99 7.86
N PRO A 460 -27.95 -18.50 8.71
CA PRO A 460 -29.01 -17.57 8.29
C PRO A 460 -28.46 -16.42 7.45
N THR A 461 -29.20 -16.02 6.41
CA THR A 461 -28.77 -14.95 5.49
C THR A 461 -29.81 -13.86 5.36
N ARG A 462 -29.38 -12.59 5.43
CA ARG A 462 -30.18 -11.42 5.03
C ARG A 462 -29.65 -10.84 3.73
N GLN A 463 -30.54 -10.61 2.76
CA GLN A 463 -30.19 -10.21 1.40
C GLN A 463 -30.72 -8.81 1.10
N PHE A 464 -29.85 -7.93 0.62
CA PHE A 464 -30.16 -6.57 0.18
C PHE A 464 -29.99 -6.47 -1.34
N SER A 465 -30.88 -5.71 -2.01
CA SER A 465 -30.73 -5.46 -3.44
C SER A 465 -29.59 -4.47 -3.70
N ALA A 466 -29.14 -4.36 -4.95
CA ALA A 466 -28.11 -3.38 -5.30
C ALA A 466 -28.62 -1.93 -5.24
N GLU A 467 -29.93 -1.75 -5.19
CA GLU A 467 -30.65 -0.48 -5.15
C GLU A 467 -31.15 -0.12 -3.73
N ALA A 468 -30.80 -0.94 -2.72
CA ALA A 468 -31.12 -0.65 -1.33
C ALA A 468 -30.41 0.63 -0.84
N ASP A 469 -31.00 1.33 0.12
CA ASP A 469 -30.37 2.50 0.73
C ASP A 469 -29.22 2.07 1.66
N PRO A 470 -27.96 2.46 1.38
CA PRO A 470 -26.82 2.12 2.22
C PRO A 470 -26.96 2.57 3.67
N ALA A 471 -27.65 3.70 3.93
CA ALA A 471 -27.87 4.22 5.28
C ALA A 471 -28.74 3.27 6.10
N GLU A 472 -29.85 2.80 5.51
CA GLU A 472 -30.76 1.84 6.14
C GLU A 472 -30.07 0.48 6.36
N VAL A 473 -29.28 0.02 5.39
CA VAL A 473 -28.51 -1.22 5.52
C VAL A 473 -27.47 -1.10 6.65
N LEU A 474 -26.82 0.05 6.80
CA LEU A 474 -25.89 0.32 7.89
C LEU A 474 -26.59 0.31 9.25
N ASP A 475 -27.76 0.94 9.36
CA ASP A 475 -28.59 0.92 10.57
C ASP A 475 -28.99 -0.51 10.97
N GLU A 476 -29.41 -1.32 9.98
CA GLU A 476 -29.75 -2.72 10.22
C GLU A 476 -28.54 -3.54 10.70
N MET A 477 -27.36 -3.33 10.12
CA MET A 477 -26.14 -4.04 10.51
C MET A 477 -25.73 -3.70 11.94
N VAL A 478 -25.66 -2.41 12.26
CA VAL A 478 -25.22 -1.93 13.57
C VAL A 478 -26.25 -2.28 14.65
N GLY A 479 -27.54 -2.28 14.31
CA GLY A 479 -28.63 -2.69 15.21
C GLY A 479 -28.58 -4.14 15.68
N ILE A 480 -27.78 -5.02 15.04
CA ILE A 480 -27.53 -6.39 15.53
C ILE A 480 -26.71 -6.38 16.84
N GLY A 481 -25.89 -5.34 17.07
CA GLY A 481 -25.05 -5.22 18.26
C GLY A 481 -23.78 -6.09 18.23
N LEU A 482 -23.42 -6.63 17.06
CA LEU A 482 -22.14 -7.32 16.84
C LEU A 482 -21.16 -6.42 16.07
N PRO A 483 -19.84 -6.55 16.27
CA PRO A 483 -18.84 -5.90 15.43
C PRO A 483 -19.04 -6.24 13.94
N VAL A 484 -19.11 -5.23 13.08
CA VAL A 484 -19.43 -5.43 11.65
C VAL A 484 -18.15 -5.44 10.82
N ILE A 485 -17.98 -6.45 9.96
CA ILE A 485 -16.90 -6.45 8.96
C ILE A 485 -17.50 -6.48 7.57
N LEU A 486 -17.32 -5.39 6.80
CA LEU A 486 -17.68 -5.38 5.39
C LEU A 486 -16.61 -6.10 4.58
N MET A 487 -17.04 -6.92 3.63
CA MET A 487 -16.22 -7.74 2.78
C MET A 487 -16.73 -7.63 1.34
N GLY A 488 -15.82 -7.72 0.38
CA GLY A 488 -16.20 -7.67 -1.03
C GLY A 488 -16.16 -6.25 -1.62
N ASN A 489 -16.08 -6.22 -2.94
CA ASN A 489 -15.52 -5.15 -3.78
C ASN A 489 -16.00 -3.71 -3.51
N THR A 490 -15.08 -2.72 -3.49
CA THR A 490 -15.35 -1.28 -3.31
C THR A 490 -15.81 -0.49 -4.54
N VAL A 491 -15.71 -1.05 -5.75
CA VAL A 491 -15.92 -0.26 -6.99
C VAL A 491 -17.41 -0.12 -7.36
N ASP A 492 -18.31 -0.80 -6.64
CA ASP A 492 -19.75 -0.63 -6.85
C ASP A 492 -20.27 0.68 -6.25
N GLU A 493 -21.27 1.30 -6.88
CA GLU A 493 -21.86 2.56 -6.42
C GLU A 493 -22.45 2.42 -5.02
N PHE A 494 -23.12 1.31 -4.73
CA PHE A 494 -23.64 1.02 -3.39
C PHE A 494 -22.52 1.07 -2.34
N MET A 495 -21.36 0.47 -2.65
CA MET A 495 -20.24 0.39 -1.72
C MET A 495 -19.55 1.74 -1.51
N ARG A 496 -19.53 2.61 -2.53
CA ARG A 496 -19.04 3.99 -2.38
C ARG A 496 -19.97 4.84 -1.51
N GLN A 497 -21.28 4.68 -1.68
CA GLN A 497 -22.25 5.37 -0.83
C GLN A 497 -22.22 4.83 0.60
N MET A 498 -22.07 3.52 0.77
CA MET A 498 -21.85 2.89 2.10
C MET A 498 -20.61 3.46 2.79
N GLU A 499 -19.51 3.65 2.08
CA GLU A 499 -18.30 4.29 2.62
C GLU A 499 -18.60 5.71 3.11
N ILE A 500 -19.30 6.53 2.31
CA ILE A 500 -19.72 7.88 2.70
C ILE A 500 -20.61 7.87 3.95
N GLU A 501 -21.55 6.94 4.05
CA GLU A 501 -22.44 6.84 5.22
C GLU A 501 -21.70 6.38 6.48
N ILE A 502 -20.71 5.49 6.33
CA ILE A 502 -19.80 5.15 7.43
C ILE A 502 -19.07 6.41 7.88
N SER A 503 -18.46 7.17 6.96
CA SER A 503 -17.67 8.36 7.30
C SER A 503 -18.45 9.39 8.12
N LYS A 504 -19.72 9.62 7.76
CA LYS A 504 -20.60 10.58 8.45
C LYS A 504 -20.89 10.21 9.90
N ARG A 505 -20.78 8.93 10.25
CA ARG A 505 -21.23 8.36 11.53
C ARG A 505 -20.08 7.90 12.42
N VAL A 506 -18.84 7.98 11.93
CA VAL A 506 -17.67 7.71 12.76
C VAL A 506 -17.60 8.75 13.88
N VAL A 507 -17.60 8.28 15.12
CA VAL A 507 -17.36 9.11 16.29
C VAL A 507 -15.87 9.44 16.30
N THR A 508 -15.51 10.52 15.62
CA THR A 508 -14.26 11.21 15.92
C THR A 508 -14.53 11.97 17.22
N GLY A 509 -13.71 11.74 18.26
CA GLY A 509 -13.92 12.33 19.59
C GLY A 509 -14.43 13.77 19.50
N ASP A 510 -15.50 14.03 20.22
CA ASP A 510 -16.59 14.98 19.94
C ASP A 510 -16.21 16.33 19.29
N ASN A 511 -17.17 16.81 18.48
CA ASN A 511 -17.32 18.13 17.86
C ASN A 511 -16.48 18.50 16.63
N VAL A 512 -17.22 18.70 15.53
CA VAL A 512 -16.77 19.21 14.24
C VAL A 512 -16.91 20.73 14.22
N HIS A 513 -15.79 21.44 14.04
CA HIS A 513 -15.72 22.62 13.21
C HIS A 513 -14.46 22.54 12.33
N TYR A 514 -14.64 22.09 11.10
CA TYR A 514 -13.64 22.26 10.04
C TYR A 514 -13.73 23.71 9.56
N SER A 515 -12.64 24.48 9.62
CA SER A 515 -12.51 25.75 8.91
C SER A 515 -11.95 25.47 7.51
N PRO A 516 -12.75 25.53 6.44
CA PRO A 516 -12.29 25.24 5.10
C PRO A 516 -11.64 26.48 4.49
N GLU A 517 -10.33 26.65 4.65
CA GLU A 517 -9.52 27.50 3.77
C GLU A 517 -8.42 26.72 3.01
N VAL A 518 -8.58 25.40 2.88
CA VAL A 518 -7.66 24.56 2.09
C VAL A 518 -8.43 23.80 1.01
N ASP A 519 -8.56 24.47 -0.14
CA ASP A 519 -8.91 23.97 -1.49
C ASP A 519 -9.79 22.71 -1.55
N THR A 520 -11.10 22.91 -1.49
CA THR A 520 -12.07 21.98 -2.08
C THR A 520 -11.96 22.03 -3.60
N LEU A 521 -11.67 20.87 -4.22
CA LEU A 521 -11.80 20.57 -5.65
C LEU A 521 -13.27 20.59 -6.14
N GLU A 522 -14.02 21.64 -5.83
CA GLU A 522 -15.37 21.88 -6.36
C GLU A 522 -15.44 23.21 -7.10
N LYS A 523 -15.17 23.14 -8.41
CA LYS A 523 -15.79 23.90 -9.53
C LYS A 523 -14.84 23.91 -10.73
N VAL A 524 -14.86 22.84 -11.52
CA VAL A 524 -14.57 22.96 -12.96
C VAL A 524 -15.90 22.76 -13.67
N GLY A 525 -16.33 23.83 -14.32
CA GLY A 525 -17.72 24.08 -14.68
C GLY A 525 -18.31 23.14 -15.73
N SER A 526 -19.64 23.14 -15.71
CA SER A 526 -20.52 22.80 -16.81
C SER A 526 -19.99 23.39 -18.13
N ILE A 527 -19.49 22.52 -19.02
CA ILE A 527 -19.24 22.86 -20.41
C ILE A 527 -20.60 22.96 -21.10
N ASN A 528 -21.04 24.18 -21.36
CA ASN A 528 -22.14 24.47 -22.27
C ASN A 528 -21.72 24.12 -23.70
N PHE A 529 -22.38 23.13 -24.29
CA PHE A 529 -22.38 22.99 -25.74
C PHE A 529 -23.25 24.10 -26.33
N ASN A 530 -22.65 25.02 -27.08
CA ASN A 530 -23.35 25.83 -28.06
C ASN A 530 -22.44 26.12 -29.26
N TYR A 531 -22.82 25.48 -30.37
CA TYR A 531 -22.47 25.67 -31.80
C TYR A 531 -21.02 25.53 -32.24
#